data_AF-A0AAV5DTM6-F1
#
_entry.id   AF-A0AAV5DTM6-F1
#
_cell.length_a   1.000
_cell.length_b   1.000
_cell.length_c   1.000
_cell.angle_alpha   90.00
_cell.angle_beta   90.00
_cell.angle_gamma   90.00
#
_symmetry.space_group_name_H-M   'P 1'
#
loop_
_entity.id
_entity.type
_entity.pdbx_description
1 polymer ?
#
loop_
_entity_poly.entity_id
_entity_poly.type
_entity_poly.pdbx_seq_one_letter_code
_entity_poly.pdbx_strand_id
1 'polypeptide(L)'
;MMLSNPTDCRPNKRACKVHLECAMMQIFSLKLARITAAVDGPIQLYGFLAVRHLLNPLRNYIFNRTRDGPFVVGQQIDDSDSYIPMVGPKRGIQMKARVLVEYDMRIKKRRNTRGGFAAY
;
A
#
# COMPACT_ATOMS: atom_id res chain seq x y z
N MET A 1 -8.62 2.11 12.26
CA MET A 1 -7.67 1.20 12.94
C MET A 1 -8.23 0.87 14.31
N MET A 2 -8.55 -0.38 14.60
CA MET A 2 -8.71 -0.80 16.00
C MET A 2 -7.31 -1.06 16.56
N LEU A 3 -6.91 -0.25 17.53
CA LEU A 3 -5.73 -0.55 18.33
C LEU A 3 -6.08 -1.79 19.15
N SER A 4 -5.36 -2.88 18.94
CA SER A 4 -5.46 -4.06 19.80
C SER A 4 -5.23 -3.61 21.24
N ASN A 5 -6.12 -4.03 22.14
CA ASN A 5 -5.99 -3.72 23.56
C ASN A 5 -4.66 -4.29 24.09
N PRO A 6 -3.71 -3.45 24.54
CA PRO A 6 -2.48 -3.96 25.13
C PRO A 6 -2.85 -4.73 26.41
N THR A 7 -2.40 -5.98 26.50
CA THR A 7 -2.71 -6.91 27.59
C THR A 7 -1.70 -6.85 28.73
N ASP A 8 -0.60 -6.11 28.55
CA ASP A 8 0.56 -6.03 29.43
C ASP A 8 0.72 -4.67 30.12
N CYS A 9 -0.25 -3.75 29.99
CA CYS A 9 -0.23 -2.47 30.71
C CYS A 9 -0.31 -2.68 32.24
N ARG A 10 0.50 -1.93 33.01
CA ARG A 10 0.39 -1.89 34.48
C ARG A 10 0.41 -0.46 35.04
N PRO A 11 -0.41 -0.11 36.05
CA PRO A 11 -1.46 -0.96 36.65
C PRO A 11 -2.68 -1.14 35.75
N ASN A 12 -2.93 -0.20 34.83
CA ASN A 12 -4.03 -0.27 33.85
C ASN A 12 -3.70 0.57 32.61
N LYS A 13 -4.58 0.56 31.60
CA LYS A 13 -4.37 1.27 30.32
C LYS A 13 -4.34 2.79 30.42
N ARG A 14 -5.06 3.38 31.39
CA ARG A 14 -5.14 4.85 31.55
C ARG A 14 -3.91 5.42 32.25
N ALA A 15 -3.29 4.64 33.13
CA ALA A 15 -2.16 5.05 33.95
C ALA A 15 -0.93 4.15 33.72
N CYS A 16 -0.74 3.64 32.51
CA CYS A 16 0.32 2.67 32.24
C CYS A 16 1.70 3.27 32.51
N LYS A 17 2.50 2.58 33.32
CA LYS A 17 3.90 2.94 33.64
C LYS A 17 4.92 2.06 32.91
N VAL A 18 4.46 1.01 32.23
CA VAL A 18 5.30 0.05 31.50
C VAL A 18 5.57 0.53 30.07
N HIS A 19 4.56 1.12 29.44
CA HIS A 19 4.65 1.61 28.07
C HIS A 19 4.80 3.12 28.05
N LEU A 20 5.76 3.59 27.26
CA LEU A 20 5.98 5.00 26.98
C LEU A 20 5.31 5.39 25.66
N GLU A 21 4.91 6.65 25.56
CA GLU A 21 4.50 7.26 24.30
C GLU A 21 5.59 7.13 23.25
N CYS A 22 5.18 7.07 21.98
CA CYS A 22 6.11 6.94 20.88
C CYS A 22 5.54 7.60 19.63
N ALA A 23 6.43 8.23 18.85
CA ALA A 23 6.09 8.70 17.52
C ALA A 23 5.52 7.55 16.67
N MET A 24 4.52 7.90 15.87
CA MET A 24 3.82 6.97 14.99
C MET A 24 3.91 7.48 13.56
N MET A 25 4.24 6.60 12.63
CA MET A 25 4.18 6.93 11.20
C MET A 25 2.74 6.73 10.71
N GLN A 26 2.22 7.73 10.00
CA GLN A 26 0.93 7.68 9.32
C GLN A 26 1.13 7.89 7.83
N ILE A 27 0.36 7.16 7.02
CA ILE A 27 0.33 7.30 5.57
C ILE A 27 -1.11 7.62 5.21
N PHE A 28 -1.34 8.81 4.64
CA PHE A 28 -2.67 9.37 4.38
C PHE A 28 -3.13 9.15 2.95
N SER A 29 -2.22 9.20 1.98
CA SER A 29 -2.53 8.98 0.58
C SER A 29 -1.32 8.44 -0.17
N LEU A 30 -1.62 7.71 -1.24
CA LEU A 30 -0.65 7.29 -2.24
C LEU A 30 -1.19 7.73 -3.59
N LYS A 31 -0.36 8.41 -4.36
CA LYS A 31 -0.75 8.97 -5.65
C LYS A 31 0.22 8.51 -6.73
N LEU A 32 -0.32 8.09 -7.86
CA LEU A 32 0.47 7.74 -9.02
C LEU A 32 0.88 9.02 -9.76
N ALA A 33 2.14 9.45 -9.56
CA ALA A 33 2.56 10.81 -9.92
C ALA A 33 2.66 11.09 -11.43
N ARG A 34 3.10 10.13 -12.26
CA ARG A 34 3.21 10.31 -13.72
C ARG A 34 3.04 8.98 -14.45
N ILE A 35 2.02 8.90 -15.30
CA ILE A 35 1.90 7.84 -16.29
C ILE A 35 2.45 8.44 -17.59
N THR A 36 3.62 7.98 -18.05
CA THR A 36 4.09 8.35 -19.40
C THR A 36 3.08 7.85 -20.42
N ALA A 37 2.76 8.67 -21.42
CA ALA A 37 1.75 8.48 -22.48
C ALA A 37 1.85 7.18 -23.32
N ALA A 38 2.75 6.27 -22.98
CA ALA A 38 2.92 4.96 -23.60
C ALA A 38 1.91 3.90 -23.09
N VAL A 39 0.95 4.26 -22.22
CA VAL A 39 -0.11 3.35 -21.78
C VAL A 39 -1.43 3.76 -22.44
N ASP A 40 -1.75 3.10 -23.55
CA ASP A 40 -3.06 3.22 -24.19
C ASP A 40 -4.12 2.52 -23.31
N GLY A 41 -4.85 3.31 -22.52
CA GLY A 41 -5.99 2.88 -21.73
C GLY A 41 -5.72 2.69 -20.22
N PRO A 42 -6.67 2.05 -19.48
CA PRO A 42 -6.61 1.97 -18.02
C PRO A 42 -5.37 1.23 -17.50
N ILE A 43 -4.73 1.78 -16.47
CA ILE A 43 -3.60 1.12 -15.81
C ILE A 43 -4.11 0.04 -14.87
N GLN A 44 -3.58 -1.16 -15.03
CA GLN A 44 -3.76 -2.25 -14.07
C GLN A 44 -2.53 -2.36 -13.16
N LEU A 45 -2.67 -1.91 -11.92
CA LEU A 45 -1.63 -1.90 -10.90
C LEU A 45 -1.77 -3.11 -9.96
N TYR A 46 -0.69 -3.85 -9.75
CA TYR A 46 -0.64 -4.98 -8.83
C TYR A 46 0.68 -5.03 -8.06
N GLY A 47 0.76 -5.92 -7.07
CA GLY A 47 1.88 -6.03 -6.15
C GLY A 47 1.52 -5.50 -4.77
N PHE A 48 2.54 -5.08 -4.01
CA PHE A 48 2.34 -4.67 -2.63
C PHE A 48 3.19 -3.46 -2.23
N LEU A 49 2.69 -2.75 -1.22
CA LEU A 49 3.41 -1.78 -0.41
C LEU A 49 3.15 -2.14 1.05
N ALA A 50 4.22 -2.34 1.81
CA ALA A 50 4.18 -2.70 3.21
C ALA A 50 5.14 -1.86 4.03
N VAL A 51 4.82 -1.72 5.30
CA VAL A 51 5.70 -1.08 6.28
C VAL A 51 6.14 -2.09 7.33
N ARG A 52 7.41 -2.04 7.72
CA ARG A 52 8.01 -2.90 8.75
C ARG A 52 8.62 -2.01 9.83
N HIS A 53 8.44 -2.39 11.09
CA HIS A 53 9.04 -1.73 12.23
C HIS A 53 9.65 -2.77 13.18
N LEU A 54 10.59 -2.34 14.03
CA LEU A 54 11.46 -3.22 14.81
C LEU A 54 10.71 -4.28 15.64
N LEU A 55 9.58 -3.91 16.25
CA LEU A 55 8.82 -4.81 17.12
C LEU A 55 8.03 -5.88 16.37
N ASN A 56 7.77 -5.68 15.08
CA ASN A 56 7.07 -6.66 14.27
C ASN A 56 7.64 -6.65 12.84
N PRO A 57 8.64 -7.51 12.57
CA PRO A 57 9.30 -7.52 11.28
C PRO A 57 8.40 -8.09 10.15
N LEU A 58 7.17 -8.53 10.44
CA LEU A 58 6.23 -8.98 9.41
C LEU A 58 5.62 -7.79 8.67
N ARG A 59 5.43 -7.95 7.35
CA ARG A 59 4.85 -6.92 6.47
C ARG A 59 3.50 -6.43 6.98
N ASN A 60 3.40 -5.14 7.27
CA ASN A 60 2.14 -4.45 7.50
C ASN A 60 1.69 -3.82 6.18
N TYR A 61 0.87 -4.56 5.42
CA TYR A 61 0.43 -4.14 4.09
C TYR A 61 -0.47 -2.90 4.16
N ILE A 62 -0.14 -1.89 3.34
CA ILE A 62 -0.97 -0.71 3.08
C ILE A 62 -1.68 -0.84 1.73
N PHE A 63 -1.01 -1.50 0.78
CA PHE A 63 -1.54 -1.93 -0.50
C PHE A 63 -1.11 -3.38 -0.76
N ASN A 64 -2.02 -4.23 -1.21
CA ASN A 64 -1.73 -5.60 -1.60
C ASN A 64 -2.78 -6.09 -2.61
N ARG A 65 -2.39 -6.23 -3.87
CA ARG A 65 -3.23 -6.72 -4.97
C ARG A 65 -2.49 -7.77 -5.76
N THR A 66 -3.17 -8.87 -6.07
CA THR A 66 -2.63 -9.92 -6.93
C THR A 66 -2.66 -9.48 -8.39
N ARG A 67 -1.89 -10.17 -9.25
CA ARG A 67 -1.89 -9.92 -10.69
C ARG A 67 -3.25 -10.19 -11.36
N ASP A 68 -4.04 -11.10 -10.78
CA ASP A 68 -5.35 -11.49 -11.29
C ASP A 68 -6.47 -10.58 -10.75
N GLY A 69 -6.26 -9.92 -9.63
CA GLY A 69 -7.13 -8.87 -9.09
C GLY A 69 -6.43 -7.52 -8.96
N PRO A 70 -5.96 -6.90 -10.06
CA PRO A 70 -5.27 -5.61 -10.03
C PRO A 70 -6.22 -4.47 -9.68
N PHE A 71 -5.65 -3.38 -9.15
CA PHE A 71 -6.36 -2.10 -9.05
C PHE A 71 -6.33 -1.40 -10.42
N VAL A 72 -7.47 -0.90 -10.88
CA VAL A 72 -7.59 -0.21 -12.17
C VAL A 72 -7.61 1.30 -11.92
N VAL A 73 -6.64 2.00 -12.49
CA VAL A 73 -6.58 3.47 -12.51
C VAL A 73 -7.13 3.92 -13.85
N GLY A 74 -8.13 4.81 -13.83
CA GLY A 74 -8.67 5.45 -15.02
C GLY A 74 -7.60 6.24 -15.78
N GLN A 75 -7.82 6.44 -17.08
CA GLN A 75 -6.97 7.35 -17.86
C GLN A 75 -7.12 8.74 -17.23
N GLN A 76 -6.01 9.30 -16.75
CA GLN A 76 -5.98 10.52 -15.94
C GLN A 76 -6.65 11.70 -16.68
N ILE A 77 -7.96 11.87 -16.50
CA ILE A 77 -8.71 13.04 -16.97
C ILE A 77 -8.61 14.15 -15.92
N ASP A 78 -8.41 13.79 -14.66
CA ASP A 78 -8.19 14.70 -13.54
C ASP A 78 -7.13 14.18 -12.53
N ASP A 79 -6.68 15.07 -11.65
CA ASP A 79 -5.64 14.77 -10.65
C ASP A 79 -6.17 13.86 -9.52
N SER A 80 -7.50 13.75 -9.37
CA SER A 80 -8.23 12.95 -8.38
C SER A 80 -8.25 11.45 -8.71
N ASP A 81 -8.23 11.07 -9.98
CA ASP A 81 -8.28 9.65 -10.39
C ASP A 81 -6.95 8.90 -10.22
N SER A 82 -5.91 9.58 -9.73
CA SER A 82 -4.56 9.01 -9.57
C SER A 82 -4.29 8.44 -8.17
N TYR A 83 -5.23 8.56 -7.23
CA TYR A 83 -5.06 8.06 -5.87
C TYR A 83 -5.26 6.54 -5.80
N ILE A 84 -4.31 5.87 -5.16
CA ILE A 84 -4.35 4.43 -4.92
C ILE A 84 -5.16 4.17 -3.66
N PRO A 85 -6.20 3.30 -3.70
CA PRO A 85 -6.98 2.96 -2.54
C PRO A 85 -6.09 2.20 -1.56
N MET A 86 -5.91 2.80 -0.40
CA MET A 86 -5.20 2.18 0.71
C MET A 86 -6.20 1.40 1.56
N VAL A 87 -5.84 0.19 1.95
CA VAL A 87 -6.64 -0.58 2.92
C VAL A 87 -6.38 -0.09 4.36
N GLY A 88 -5.42 0.85 4.51
CA GLY A 88 -4.86 1.27 5.78
C GLY A 88 -3.96 0.20 6.37
N PRO A 89 -2.92 0.56 7.13
CA PRO A 89 -2.12 -0.44 7.83
C PRO A 89 -3.00 -1.23 8.81
N LYS A 90 -2.85 -2.56 8.84
CA LYS A 90 -3.59 -3.43 9.78
C LYS A 90 -3.25 -3.15 11.24
N ARG A 91 -2.07 -2.58 11.49
CA ARG A 91 -1.50 -2.31 12.82
C ARG A 91 -0.86 -0.93 12.84
N GLY A 92 -0.76 -0.32 14.02
CA GLY A 92 0.02 0.91 14.20
C GLY A 92 1.48 0.74 13.77
N ILE A 93 2.08 1.79 13.22
CA ILE A 93 3.48 1.81 12.80
C ILE A 93 4.27 2.63 13.82
N GLN A 94 4.90 1.94 14.76
CA GLN A 94 5.66 2.58 15.82
C GLN A 94 7.07 2.99 15.35
N MET A 95 7.49 4.21 15.64
CA MET A 95 8.79 4.77 15.28
C MET A 95 9.79 4.77 16.45
N LYS A 96 9.90 3.66 17.19
CA LYS A 96 10.99 3.46 18.19
C LYS A 96 12.36 3.25 17.55
N ALA A 97 12.37 2.87 16.28
CA ALA A 97 13.55 2.66 15.46
C ALA A 97 13.20 3.01 14.00
N ARG A 98 14.18 2.87 13.10
CA ARG A 98 13.97 3.08 11.66
C ARG A 98 12.81 2.22 11.16
N VAL A 99 11.85 2.87 10.52
CA VAL A 99 10.74 2.23 9.82
C VAL A 99 11.19 1.95 8.39
N LEU A 100 10.93 0.74 7.91
CA LEU A 100 11.23 0.33 6.55
C LEU A 100 9.96 0.32 5.72
N VAL A 101 9.98 1.02 4.59
CA VAL A 101 8.95 0.93 3.56
C VAL A 101 9.44 -0.06 2.51
N GLU A 102 8.73 -1.17 2.37
CA GLU A 102 9.03 -2.25 1.42
C GLU A 102 7.95 -2.29 0.34
N TYR A 103 8.35 -2.39 -0.93
CA TYR A 103 7.41 -2.44 -2.05
C TYR A 103 7.92 -3.31 -3.20
N ASP A 104 6.98 -3.97 -3.88
CA ASP A 104 7.13 -4.53 -5.22
C ASP A 104 5.83 -4.23 -5.95
N MET A 105 5.83 -3.18 -6.77
CA MET A 105 4.66 -2.70 -7.49
C MET A 105 4.91 -2.79 -9.00
N ARG A 106 3.91 -3.27 -9.73
CA ARG A 106 4.03 -3.58 -11.16
C ARG A 106 2.79 -3.15 -11.91
N ILE A 107 3.00 -2.70 -13.13
CA ILE A 107 1.93 -2.40 -14.09
C ILE A 107 1.77 -3.59 -15.01
N LYS A 108 0.53 -4.07 -15.17
CA LYS A 108 0.21 -5.15 -16.12
C LYS A 108 0.16 -4.56 -17.53
N LYS A 109 1.16 -4.90 -18.35
CA LYS A 109 1.13 -4.61 -19.78
C LYS A 109 -0.01 -5.42 -20.42
N ARG A 110 -0.80 -4.79 -21.28
CA ARG A 110 -1.71 -5.52 -22.17
C ARG A 110 -0.87 -6.40 -23.09
N ARG A 111 -1.29 -7.65 -23.32
CA ARG A 111 -0.81 -8.41 -24.48
C ARG A 111 -1.33 -7.66 -25.70
N ASN A 112 -0.44 -7.18 -26.55
CA ASN A 112 -0.80 -6.76 -27.90
C ASN A 112 -1.29 -8.00 -28.64
N THR A 113 -2.60 -8.22 -28.73
CA THR A 113 -3.18 -9.02 -29.81
C THR A 113 -3.19 -8.14 -31.06
N ARG A 114 -2.01 -7.88 -31.63
CA ARG A 114 -1.91 -7.33 -32.98
C ARG A 114 -1.79 -8.50 -33.94
N GLY A 115 -2.86 -8.72 -34.70
CA GLY A 115 -2.80 -9.25 -36.07
C GLY A 115 -2.47 -10.72 -36.24
N GLY A 116 -3.40 -11.61 -35.88
CA GLY A 116 -3.55 -12.87 -36.59
C GLY A 116 -4.35 -12.63 -37.87
N PHE A 117 -3.74 -11.99 -38.86
CA PHE A 117 -4.26 -12.06 -40.23
C PHE A 117 -3.64 -13.30 -40.87
N ALA A 118 -4.52 -14.20 -41.33
CA ALA A 118 -4.16 -15.30 -42.19
C ALA A 118 -3.41 -14.76 -43.42
N ALA A 119 -2.22 -15.30 -43.67
CA ALA A 119 -1.58 -15.20 -44.98
C ALA A 119 -1.96 -16.48 -45.74
N TYR A 120 -2.71 -16.24 -46.82
CA TYR A 120 -3.00 -17.06 -48.02
C TYR A 120 -3.16 -18.57 -47.85
#